data_AF-A0A9X9A0C9-F1
#
_entry.id   AF-A0A9X9A0C9-F1
#
_cell.length_a   1.000
_cell.length_b   1.000
_cell.length_c   1.000
_cell.angle_alpha   90.00
_cell.angle_beta   90.00
_cell.angle_gamma   90.00
#
_symmetry.space_group_name_H-M   'P 1'
#
loop_
_entity.id
_entity.type
_entity.pdbx_description
1 polymer ?
#
loop_
_entity_poly.entity_id
_entity_poly.type
_entity_poly.pdbx_seq_one_letter_code
_entity_poly.pdbx_strand_id
1 'polypeptide(L)'
;LGSAGFGEDSPMYYGVAKYRNANGDWIEKQIKTPLGDYGRFYDAAYETIINGAPKLVKDEEAVTNIEILENGFAAPSPSVYKLEALHLNE
;
A
#
# COMPACT_ATOMS: atom_id res chain seq x y z
N LEU A 1 5.72 21.94 4.41
CA LEU A 1 5.77 20.65 3.70
C LEU A 1 5.52 20.92 2.22
N GLY A 2 6.36 20.37 1.34
CA GLY A 2 6.24 20.41 -0.14
C GLY A 2 6.65 21.72 -0.81
N SER A 3 7.70 21.71 -1.64
CA SER A 3 7.91 22.74 -2.67
C SER A 3 6.85 22.61 -3.76
N ALA A 4 6.63 23.66 -4.57
CA ALA A 4 5.75 23.58 -5.74
C ALA A 4 6.11 22.36 -6.61
N GLY A 5 5.12 21.57 -7.01
CA GLY A 5 5.29 20.34 -7.79
C GLY A 5 5.70 19.09 -7.00
N PHE A 6 5.83 19.16 -5.67
CA PHE A 6 6.12 17.97 -4.87
C PHE A 6 4.99 16.93 -5.00
N GLY A 7 5.37 15.67 -5.24
CA GLY A 7 4.43 14.55 -5.37
C GLY A 7 3.72 14.48 -6.73
N GLU A 8 3.96 15.42 -7.64
CA GLU A 8 3.48 15.34 -9.01
C GLU A 8 4.37 14.42 -9.83
N ASP A 9 3.73 13.61 -10.67
CA ASP A 9 4.43 12.74 -11.61
C ASP A 9 4.37 13.30 -13.03
N SER A 10 5.42 13.05 -13.82
CA SER A 10 5.47 13.44 -15.23
C SER A 10 4.49 12.58 -16.04
N PRO A 11 3.73 13.16 -16.99
CA PRO A 11 2.82 12.39 -17.84
C PRO A 11 3.46 11.20 -18.56
N MET A 12 4.78 11.25 -18.81
CA MET A 12 5.50 10.16 -19.45
C MET A 12 5.73 8.93 -18.55
N TYR A 13 5.51 9.05 -17.24
CA TYR A 13 5.68 7.98 -16.25
C TYR A 13 4.35 7.44 -15.71
N TYR A 14 3.23 7.96 -16.20
CA TYR A 14 1.91 7.45 -15.84
C TYR A 14 1.80 5.95 -16.12
N GLY A 15 1.23 5.22 -15.15
CA GLY A 15 1.02 3.79 -15.27
C GLY A 15 0.13 3.46 -16.47
N VAL A 16 0.39 2.36 -17.16
CA VAL A 16 -0.41 1.91 -18.30
C VAL A 16 -1.25 0.71 -17.90
N ALA A 17 -2.57 0.85 -17.99
CA ALA A 17 -3.49 -0.25 -17.79
C ALA A 17 -3.80 -0.91 -19.14
N LYS A 18 -3.49 -2.21 -19.25
CA LYS A 18 -3.83 -3.04 -20.41
C LYS A 18 -4.75 -4.16 -19.98
N TYR A 19 -5.97 -4.19 -20.51
CA TYR A 19 -6.99 -5.14 -20.10
C TYR A 19 -7.98 -5.40 -21.23
N ARG A 20 -8.81 -6.44 -21.08
CA ARG A 20 -9.89 -6.76 -22.00
C ARG A 20 -11.21 -6.25 -21.43
N ASN A 21 -11.98 -5.49 -22.21
CA ASN A 21 -13.29 -5.00 -21.77
C ASN A 21 -14.37 -6.11 -21.86
N ALA A 22 -15.60 -5.80 -21.44
CA ALA A 22 -16.72 -6.74 -21.47
C ALA A 22 -17.12 -7.21 -22.88
N ASN A 23 -16.81 -6.41 -23.91
CA ASN A 23 -17.06 -6.75 -25.32
C ASN A 23 -15.95 -7.63 -25.92
N GLY A 24 -14.88 -7.88 -25.16
CA GLY A 24 -13.73 -8.64 -25.62
C GLY A 24 -12.69 -7.81 -26.38
N ASP A 25 -12.76 -6.48 -26.36
CA ASP A 25 -11.76 -5.63 -26.98
C ASP A 25 -10.56 -5.42 -26.05
N TRP A 26 -9.37 -5.31 -26.64
CA TRP A 26 -8.18 -4.88 -25.91
C TRP A 26 -8.19 -3.36 -25.74
N ILE A 27 -8.07 -2.92 -24.49
CA ILE A 27 -7.94 -1.51 -24.11
C ILE A 27 -6.54 -1.29 -23.53
N GLU A 28 -5.90 -0.21 -23.96
CA GLU A 28 -4.63 0.28 -23.42
C GLU A 28 -4.78 1.77 -23.12
N LYS A 29 -4.58 2.18 -21.87
CA LYS A 29 -4.70 3.59 -21.46
C LYS A 29 -3.70 3.97 -20.38
N GLN A 30 -3.24 5.22 -20.42
CA GLN A 30 -2.49 5.83 -19.32
C GLN A 30 -3.43 6.15 -18.16
N ILE A 31 -2.94 5.94 -16.95
CA ILE A 31 -3.58 6.27 -15.68
C ILE A 31 -2.74 7.36 -15.03
N LYS A 32 -3.31 8.56 -14.91
CA LYS A 32 -2.65 9.67 -14.21
C LYS A 32 -2.29 9.23 -12.78
N THR A 33 -1.00 9.34 -12.45
CA THR A 33 -0.50 9.04 -11.10
C THR A 33 -1.17 9.96 -10.08
N PRO A 34 -1.75 9.42 -8.99
CA PRO A 34 -2.26 10.24 -7.89
C PRO A 34 -1.16 11.13 -7.30
N LEU A 35 -1.53 12.33 -6.84
CA LEU A 35 -0.58 13.23 -6.19
C LEU A 35 -0.04 12.58 -4.90
N GLY A 36 1.28 12.48 -4.80
CA GLY A 36 1.95 11.98 -3.60
C GLY A 36 1.95 13.04 -2.49
N ASP A 37 1.49 12.67 -1.30
CA ASP A 37 1.51 13.54 -0.13
C ASP A 37 1.70 12.73 1.15
N TYR A 38 2.93 12.80 1.71
CA TYR A 38 3.24 12.15 2.98
C TYR A 38 2.57 12.83 4.19
N GLY A 39 2.10 14.08 4.05
CA GLY A 39 1.34 14.78 5.08
C GLY A 39 0.05 14.05 5.46
N ARG A 40 -0.56 13.34 4.49
CA ARG A 40 -1.77 12.54 4.71
C ARG A 40 -1.63 11.44 5.76
N PHE A 41 -0.40 11.01 6.05
CA PHE A 41 -0.14 10.11 7.17
C PHE A 41 -0.47 10.78 8.52
N TYR A 42 -0.04 12.02 8.69
CA TYR A 42 -0.32 12.80 9.90
C TYR A 42 -1.77 13.25 9.97
N ASP A 43 -2.42 13.53 8.83
CA ASP A 43 -3.85 13.77 8.79
C ASP A 43 -4.61 12.56 9.34
N ALA A 44 -4.27 11.34 8.88
CA ALA A 44 -4.91 10.14 9.39
C ALA A 44 -4.59 9.86 10.87
N ALA A 45 -3.37 10.18 11.33
CA ALA A 45 -3.02 10.11 12.75
C ALA A 45 -3.84 11.10 13.59
N TYR A 46 -4.03 12.33 13.10
CA TYR A 46 -4.87 13.34 13.74
C TYR A 46 -6.32 12.84 13.84
N GLU A 47 -6.90 12.36 12.75
CA GLU A 47 -8.27 11.81 12.74
C GLU A 47 -8.43 10.64 13.72
N THR A 48 -7.43 9.77 13.81
CA THR A 48 -7.43 8.66 14.77
C THR A 48 -7.41 9.16 16.21
N ILE A 49 -6.46 10.05 16.55
CA ILE A 49 -6.21 10.49 17.93
C ILE A 49 -7.31 11.44 18.42
N ILE A 50 -7.74 12.37 17.57
CA ILE A 50 -8.65 13.46 17.95
C ILE A 50 -10.11 13.08 17.73
N ASN A 51 -10.41 12.40 16.62
CA ASN A 51 -11.79 12.11 16.22
C ASN A 51 -12.17 10.62 16.39
N GLY A 52 -11.26 9.77 16.87
CA GLY A 52 -11.52 8.35 17.10
C GLY A 52 -11.70 7.55 15.82
N ALA A 53 -11.21 8.03 14.68
CA ALA A 53 -11.23 7.27 13.43
C ALA A 53 -10.38 5.99 13.56
N PRO A 54 -10.64 4.93 12.76
CA PRO A 54 -9.76 3.77 12.70
C PRO A 54 -8.34 4.16 12.28
N LYS A 55 -7.33 3.44 12.81
CA LYS A 55 -5.93 3.62 12.43
C LYS A 55 -5.74 3.42 10.93
N LEU A 56 -4.89 4.27 10.33
CA LEU A 56 -4.51 4.16 8.92
C LEU A 56 -3.84 2.82 8.60
N VAL A 57 -2.94 2.38 9.48
CA VAL A 57 -2.30 1.07 9.44
C VAL A 57 -2.91 0.24 10.55
N LYS A 58 -3.53 -0.89 10.18
CA LYS A 58 -4.12 -1.80 11.16
C LYS A 58 -3.02 -2.59 11.85
N ASP A 59 -3.31 -3.07 13.06
CA ASP A 59 -2.32 -3.84 13.82
C ASP A 59 -1.95 -5.13 13.11
N GLU A 60 -2.94 -5.79 12.49
CA GLU A 60 -2.72 -7.03 11.76
C GLU A 60 -1.79 -6.82 10.55
N GLU A 61 -1.88 -5.66 9.88
CA GLU A 61 -1.03 -5.33 8.73
C GLU A 61 0.43 -5.15 9.17
N ALA A 62 0.65 -4.45 10.29
CA ALA A 62 1.98 -4.24 10.84
C ALA A 62 2.61 -5.55 11.32
N VAL A 63 1.87 -6.35 12.11
CA VAL A 63 2.37 -7.62 12.66
C VAL A 63 2.63 -8.64 11.54
N THR A 64 1.73 -8.75 10.56
CA THR A 64 1.94 -9.64 9.40
C THR A 64 3.21 -9.28 8.64
N ASN A 65 3.51 -7.98 8.47
CA ASN A 65 4.72 -7.58 7.77
C ASN A 65 6.00 -7.94 8.55
N ILE A 66 5.99 -7.79 9.87
CA ILE A 66 7.09 -8.20 10.75
C ILE A 66 7.28 -9.72 10.68
N GLU A 67 6.20 -10.51 10.76
CA GLU A 67 6.25 -11.97 10.68
C GLU A 67 6.87 -12.44 9.34
N ILE A 68 6.49 -11.82 8.22
CA ILE A 68 7.09 -12.13 6.91
C ILE A 68 8.60 -11.84 6.92
N LEU A 69 9.02 -10.69 7.47
CA LEU A 69 10.43 -10.30 7.51
C LEU A 69 11.26 -11.24 8.38
N GLU A 70 10.77 -11.60 9.57
CA GLU A 70 11.46 -12.51 10.48
C GLU A 70 11.59 -13.91 9.88
N ASN A 71 10.50 -14.44 9.30
CA ASN A 71 10.50 -15.78 8.72
C ASN A 71 11.27 -15.87 7.40
N GLY A 72 11.59 -14.75 6.76
CA GLY A 72 12.54 -14.69 5.64
C GLY A 72 13.94 -15.20 6.00
N PHE A 73 14.28 -15.27 7.29
CA PHE A 73 15.57 -15.76 7.80
C PHE A 73 15.44 -17.06 8.62
N ALA A 74 14.23 -17.62 8.76
CA ALA A 74 14.01 -18.83 9.57
C ALA A 74 14.56 -20.11 8.91
N ALA A 75 14.82 -20.09 7.60
CA ALA A 75 15.42 -21.19 6.85
C ALA A 75 16.35 -20.66 5.74
N PRO A 76 17.35 -21.42 5.28
CA PRO A 76 18.19 -21.05 4.15
C PRO A 76 17.35 -20.75 2.90
N SER A 77 17.73 -19.70 2.17
CA SER A 77 17.08 -19.34 0.91
C SER A 77 17.46 -20.32 -0.22
N PRO A 78 16.52 -20.68 -1.12
CA PRO A 78 15.10 -20.30 -1.10
C PRO A 78 14.27 -21.16 -0.14
N SER A 79 13.26 -20.56 0.49
CA SER A 79 12.37 -21.23 1.41
C SER A 79 10.90 -20.81 1.19
N VAL A 80 9.97 -21.63 1.69
CA VAL A 80 8.55 -21.33 1.73
C VAL A 80 8.13 -21.24 3.18
N TYR A 81 7.50 -20.12 3.54
CA TYR A 81 6.85 -19.93 4.83
C TYR A 81 5.34 -19.88 4.63
N LYS A 82 4.59 -20.58 5.49
CA LYS A 82 3.13 -20.52 5.50
C LYS A 82 2.71 -19.63 6.66
N LEU A 83 2.11 -18.49 6.31
CA LEU A 83 1.48 -17.59 7.28
C LEU A 83 0.32 -18.35 7.95
N GLU A 84 0.42 -18.58 9.25
CA GLU A 84 -0.72 -19.08 10.03
C GLU A 84 -1.54 -17.88 10.51
N ALA A 85 -2.86 -18.03 10.65
CA ALA A 85 -3.69 -16.92 11.09
C ALA A 85 -3.25 -16.48 12.50
N LEU A 86 -2.74 -15.24 12.59
CA LEU A 86 -2.51 -14.57 13.87
C LEU A 86 -3.81 -14.58 14.66
N HIS A 87 -3.81 -15.25 15.82
CA HIS A 87 -4.87 -15.13 16.81
C HIS A 87 -4.70 -13.81 17.53
N LEU A 88 -4.99 -12.69 16.86
CA LEU A 88 -5.18 -11.39 17.51
C LEU A 88 -6.60 -11.36 18.09
N ASN A 89 -6.85 -12.26 19.03
CA ASN A 89 -8.01 -12.21 19.90
C ASN A 89 -7.48 -11.98 21.31
N GLU A 90 -7.40 -10.72 21.71
CA GLU A 90 -7.65 -10.21 23.06
C GLU A 90 -7.86 -8.69 22.99
#